data_AF-A0A6I4SWU1-F1
#
_entry.id   AF-A0A6I4SWU1-F1
#
_cell.length_a   1.000
_cell.length_b   1.000
_cell.length_c   1.000
_cell.angle_alpha   90.00
_cell.angle_beta   90.00
_cell.angle_gamma   90.00
#
_symmetry.space_group_name_H-M   'P 1'
#
loop_
_entity.id
_entity.type
_entity.pdbx_description
1 polymer ?
#
loop_
_entity_poly.entity_id
_entity_poly.type
_entity_poly.pdbx_seq_one_letter_code
_entity_poly.pdbx_strand_id
1 'polypeptide(L)'
;MARKLILLAALPLALAACSSQDDGESADDFAARVGNGQAAGSTDGNSTTLADATPVEADPPAGVDVTQLEKLGDISGADLGPRDGGCSFQSGETEMMLAGAKSDPSAPGKAVVRLGGKLYLLSLASGGLSAVQSGATYVGEGVLVTVTPRAQTGAFRDAVLTAQSATGASNAVNGKWVCS
;
A
#
# COMPACT_ATOMS: atom_id res chain seq x y z
N MET A 1 -44.47 38.95 38.35
CA MET A 1 -44.66 39.01 39.82
C MET A 1 -44.42 37.63 40.39
N ALA A 2 -43.66 37.58 41.49
CA ALA A 2 -43.09 36.37 42.08
C ALA A 2 -44.01 35.67 43.08
N ARG A 3 -43.79 34.37 43.28
CA ARG A 3 -43.92 33.63 44.56
C ARG A 3 -43.39 32.21 44.30
N LYS A 4 -42.14 31.86 44.60
CA LYS A 4 -41.44 31.77 45.90
C LYS A 4 -42.14 30.78 46.85
N LEU A 5 -41.67 29.53 46.84
CA LEU A 5 -41.72 28.62 47.98
C LEU A 5 -40.29 28.17 48.28
N ILE A 6 -39.83 28.59 49.46
CA ILE A 6 -38.63 28.18 50.16
C ILE A 6 -39.07 27.14 51.19
N LEU A 7 -38.29 26.06 51.39
CA LEU A 7 -37.82 25.52 52.68
C LEU A 7 -37.13 24.17 52.40
N LEU A 8 -35.81 24.09 52.52
CA LEU A 8 -35.02 23.67 53.70
C LEU A 8 -35.18 22.19 54.09
N ALA A 9 -34.11 21.42 53.85
CA ALA A 9 -33.67 20.35 54.76
C ALA A 9 -32.17 20.10 54.56
N ALA A 10 -31.40 20.50 55.57
CA ALA A 10 -29.99 20.17 55.72
C ALA A 10 -29.85 18.74 56.27
N LEU A 11 -28.90 17.96 55.76
CA LEU A 11 -28.33 16.80 56.47
C LEU A 11 -26.81 16.73 56.18
N PRO A 12 -25.95 16.61 57.20
CA PRO A 12 -24.52 16.55 57.06
C PRO A 12 -24.07 15.10 56.84
N LEU A 13 -23.38 14.84 55.72
CA LEU A 13 -22.58 13.62 55.58
C LEU A 13 -21.11 14.00 55.78
N ALA A 14 -20.62 13.68 56.97
CA ALA A 14 -19.19 13.52 57.22
C ALA A 14 -18.69 12.34 56.36
N LEU A 15 -17.93 12.65 55.31
CA LEU A 15 -17.07 11.64 54.67
C LEU A 15 -15.64 11.82 55.17
N ALA A 16 -15.10 10.70 55.60
CA ALA A 16 -13.76 10.51 56.11
C ALA A 16 -12.69 11.05 55.16
N ALA A 17 -11.61 11.52 55.76
CA ALA A 17 -10.33 11.70 55.11
C ALA A 17 -9.90 10.36 54.46
N CYS A 18 -9.79 10.35 53.14
CA CYS A 18 -8.85 9.49 52.43
C CYS A 18 -7.93 10.42 51.64
N SER A 19 -6.83 10.82 52.26
CA SER A 19 -5.63 11.27 51.57
C SER A 19 -5.17 10.11 50.69
N SER A 20 -5.58 10.13 49.43
CA SER A 20 -5.00 9.24 48.44
C SER A 20 -3.65 9.85 48.11
N GLN A 21 -2.62 9.19 48.63
CA GLN A 21 -1.23 9.37 48.29
C GLN A 21 -1.12 9.41 46.76
N ASP A 22 -0.77 10.57 46.20
CA ASP A 22 -0.22 10.66 44.84
C ASP A 22 1.12 9.93 44.88
N ASP A 23 1.09 8.60 44.72
CA ASP A 23 2.26 7.84 44.28
C ASP A 23 2.46 8.21 42.80
N GLY A 24 3.11 9.37 42.60
CA GLY A 24 3.57 9.79 41.30
C GLY A 24 4.53 8.73 40.77
N GLU A 25 4.04 7.94 39.81
CA GLU A 25 4.89 7.13 38.93
C GLU A 25 5.97 8.07 38.38
N SER A 26 7.21 7.84 38.80
CA SER A 26 8.32 8.71 38.43
C SER A 26 8.58 8.58 36.93
N ALA A 27 8.84 9.69 36.25
CA ALA A 27 9.13 9.70 34.81
C ALA A 27 10.27 8.74 34.41
N ASP A 28 11.17 8.46 35.35
CA ASP A 28 12.24 7.46 35.23
C ASP A 28 11.72 6.02 35.04
N ASP A 29 10.57 5.66 35.64
CA ASP A 29 9.98 4.32 35.52
C ASP A 29 9.28 4.14 34.16
N PHE A 30 8.64 5.20 33.65
CA PHE A 30 8.22 5.24 32.25
C PHE A 30 9.42 5.13 31.31
N ALA A 31 10.49 5.91 31.53
CA ALA A 31 11.68 5.86 30.68
C ALA A 31 12.36 4.48 30.69
N ALA A 32 12.36 3.77 31.83
CA ALA A 32 12.85 2.40 31.92
C ALA A 32 11.97 1.42 31.11
N ARG A 33 10.65 1.64 31.07
CA ARG A 33 9.71 0.79 30.33
C ARG A 33 9.67 1.07 28.82
N VAL A 34 9.85 2.32 28.39
CA VAL A 34 9.86 2.70 26.96
C VAL A 34 11.26 2.57 26.35
N GLY A 35 12.31 2.92 27.10
CA GLY A 35 13.69 2.91 26.62
C GLY A 35 14.34 1.53 26.58
N ASN A 36 13.84 0.58 27.39
CA ASN A 36 14.36 -0.79 27.46
C ASN A 36 13.43 -1.83 26.84
N GLY A 37 12.47 -1.38 26.04
CA GLY A 37 11.72 -2.21 25.10
C GLY A 37 12.63 -2.70 23.98
N GLN A 38 13.57 -3.58 24.32
CA GLN A 38 13.95 -4.66 23.41
C GLN A 38 12.62 -5.30 23.02
N ALA A 39 12.14 -4.95 21.84
CA ALA A 39 10.98 -5.57 21.25
C ALA A 39 11.31 -7.07 21.16
N ALA A 40 10.87 -7.84 22.15
CA ALA A 40 10.45 -9.21 21.95
C ALA A 40 9.24 -9.12 21.02
N GLY A 41 9.52 -8.79 19.76
CA GLY A 41 8.57 -8.78 18.69
C GLY A 41 8.08 -10.20 18.55
N SER A 42 6.81 -10.37 18.88
CA SER A 42 5.99 -11.43 18.31
C SER A 42 6.42 -11.65 16.86
N THR A 43 6.80 -12.88 16.57
CA THR A 43 7.09 -13.34 15.21
C THR A 43 5.77 -13.40 14.44
N ASP A 44 5.20 -12.23 14.17
CA ASP A 44 4.21 -12.07 13.13
C ASP A 44 4.99 -11.96 11.81
N GLY A 45 4.90 -13.05 11.03
CA GLY A 45 5.58 -13.17 9.77
C GLY A 45 5.27 -12.02 8.82
N ASN A 46 6.32 -11.51 8.19
CA ASN A 46 6.30 -10.58 7.06
C ASN A 46 6.01 -9.11 7.35
N SER A 47 6.75 -8.51 8.29
CA SER A 47 7.06 -7.07 8.20
C SER A 47 8.43 -6.90 7.53
N THR A 48 8.49 -7.19 6.23
CA THR A 48 9.54 -6.61 5.39
C THR A 48 9.22 -5.12 5.37
N THR A 49 10.01 -4.31 6.05
CA THR A 49 9.98 -2.86 5.86
C THR A 49 10.00 -2.66 4.34
N LEU A 50 8.99 -1.98 3.78
CA LEU A 50 8.93 -1.68 2.34
C LEU A 50 10.05 -0.68 2.05
N ALA A 51 11.27 -1.21 1.98
CA ALA A 51 12.50 -0.47 1.98
C ALA A 51 12.85 -0.21 0.53
N ASP A 52 12.97 1.06 0.21
CA ASP A 52 13.26 1.64 -1.10
C ASP A 52 12.01 1.95 -1.96
N ALA A 53 11.82 3.25 -2.17
CA ALA A 53 10.82 3.82 -3.09
C ALA A 53 11.42 4.07 -4.49
N THR A 54 12.70 3.75 -4.70
CA THR A 54 13.39 3.90 -5.99
C THR A 54 13.30 2.59 -6.77
N PRO A 55 12.70 2.60 -7.98
CA PRO A 55 12.72 1.43 -8.83
C PRO A 55 14.12 1.09 -9.32
N VAL A 56 14.35 -0.20 -9.54
CA VAL A 56 15.55 -0.69 -10.22
C VAL A 56 15.20 -1.15 -11.63
N GLU A 57 16.16 -0.98 -12.54
CA GLU A 57 16.14 -1.49 -13.93
C GLU A 57 17.23 -2.55 -14.06
N ALA A 58 17.06 -3.64 -13.32
CA ALA A 58 17.99 -4.77 -13.29
C ALA A 58 17.22 -6.06 -13.02
N ASP A 59 17.81 -7.20 -13.39
CA ASP A 59 17.22 -8.51 -13.08
C ASP A 59 16.99 -8.66 -11.57
N PRO A 60 15.84 -9.22 -11.16
CA PRO A 60 15.63 -9.63 -9.78
C PRO A 60 16.74 -10.57 -9.30
N PRO A 61 17.26 -10.40 -8.06
CA PRO A 61 18.28 -11.29 -7.51
C PRO A 61 17.86 -12.76 -7.52
N ALA A 62 18.84 -13.66 -7.63
CA ALA A 62 18.59 -15.10 -7.54
C ALA A 62 17.85 -15.46 -6.24
N GLY A 63 16.80 -16.27 -6.36
CA GLY A 63 15.93 -16.66 -5.25
C GLY A 63 14.71 -15.77 -5.02
N VAL A 64 14.60 -14.63 -5.71
CA VAL A 64 13.34 -13.86 -5.75
C VAL A 64 12.33 -14.58 -6.64
N ASP A 65 11.15 -14.86 -6.10
CA ASP A 65 10.02 -15.38 -6.90
C ASP A 65 9.35 -14.25 -7.67
N VAL A 66 9.77 -14.07 -8.92
CA VAL A 66 9.24 -13.01 -9.80
C VAL A 66 7.77 -13.21 -10.19
N THR A 67 7.16 -14.35 -9.86
CA THR A 67 5.74 -14.61 -10.10
C THR A 67 4.86 -14.11 -8.95
N GLN A 68 5.45 -13.80 -7.79
CA GLN A 68 4.72 -13.30 -6.62
C GLN A 68 4.87 -11.79 -6.49
N LEU A 69 4.00 -11.07 -7.21
CA LEU A 69 3.88 -9.62 -7.04
C LEU A 69 3.41 -9.27 -5.62
N GLU A 70 3.96 -8.18 -5.10
CA GLU A 70 3.70 -7.71 -3.74
C GLU A 70 2.83 -6.44 -3.74
N LYS A 71 2.43 -6.01 -2.53
CA LYS A 71 1.87 -4.66 -2.35
C LYS A 71 2.86 -3.61 -2.84
N LEU A 72 2.39 -2.69 -3.67
CA LEU A 72 3.22 -1.70 -4.33
C LEU A 72 3.94 -0.76 -3.35
N GLY A 73 3.22 -0.29 -2.32
CA GLY A 73 3.79 0.54 -1.26
C GLY A 73 4.08 1.98 -1.71
N ASP A 74 5.10 2.60 -1.12
CA ASP A 74 5.58 3.91 -1.56
C ASP A 74 6.31 3.77 -2.91
N ILE A 75 5.91 4.60 -3.87
CA ILE A 75 6.46 4.70 -5.23
C ILE A 75 6.90 6.12 -5.57
N SER A 76 7.11 6.98 -4.57
CA SER A 76 7.50 8.38 -4.76
C SER A 76 8.79 8.56 -5.57
N GLY A 77 9.68 7.56 -5.59
CA GLY A 77 10.89 7.53 -6.41
C GLY A 77 10.71 6.95 -7.82
N ALA A 78 9.51 6.49 -8.19
CA ALA A 78 9.26 5.89 -9.49
C ALA A 78 9.02 6.91 -10.61
N ASP A 79 9.89 6.92 -11.62
CA ASP A 79 9.70 7.73 -12.82
C ASP A 79 8.92 6.96 -13.92
N LEU A 80 7.60 7.15 -13.91
CA LEU A 80 6.72 6.65 -14.98
C LEU A 80 6.78 7.51 -16.25
N GLY A 81 7.62 8.55 -16.29
CA GLY A 81 7.72 9.49 -17.38
C GLY A 81 6.48 10.38 -17.52
N PRO A 82 6.40 11.16 -18.62
CA PRO A 82 5.22 11.96 -18.91
C PRO A 82 3.98 11.08 -19.11
N ARG A 83 2.89 11.45 -18.45
CA ARG A 83 1.62 10.71 -18.48
C ARG A 83 0.44 11.65 -18.53
N ASP A 84 -0.52 11.34 -19.39
CA ASP A 84 -1.81 12.04 -19.47
C ASP A 84 -2.88 11.35 -18.62
N GLY A 85 -2.60 10.11 -18.20
CA GLY A 85 -3.46 9.29 -17.36
C GLY A 85 -2.74 8.02 -16.95
N GLY A 86 -3.47 7.14 -16.28
CA GLY A 86 -2.92 5.88 -15.82
C GLY A 86 -3.97 4.95 -15.27
N CYS A 87 -3.53 3.74 -14.93
CA CYS A 87 -4.39 2.74 -14.33
C CYS A 87 -3.63 2.00 -13.22
N SER A 88 -4.36 1.63 -12.17
CA SER A 88 -3.86 0.86 -11.02
C SER A 88 -4.54 -0.51 -10.98
N PHE A 89 -3.77 -1.55 -10.71
CA PHE A 89 -4.29 -2.89 -10.44
C PHE A 89 -4.40 -3.12 -8.94
N GLN A 90 -5.60 -3.47 -8.50
CA GLN A 90 -5.90 -3.76 -7.10
C GLN A 90 -6.38 -5.20 -6.91
N SER A 91 -5.72 -5.95 -6.04
CA SER A 91 -6.20 -7.25 -5.54
C SER A 91 -6.79 -7.04 -4.14
N GLY A 92 -8.11 -7.09 -4.02
CA GLY A 92 -8.79 -6.65 -2.81
C GLY A 92 -8.50 -5.17 -2.53
N GLU A 93 -7.91 -4.88 -1.36
CA GLU A 93 -7.48 -3.53 -0.96
C GLU A 93 -5.99 -3.25 -1.26
N THR A 94 -5.30 -4.20 -1.90
CA THR A 94 -3.87 -4.10 -2.17
C THR A 94 -3.61 -3.63 -3.60
N GLU A 95 -3.07 -2.43 -3.76
CA GLU A 95 -2.47 -1.99 -5.02
C GLU A 95 -1.18 -2.76 -5.27
N MET A 96 -1.08 -3.41 -6.43
CA MET A 96 0.08 -4.24 -6.82
C MET A 96 0.86 -3.66 -8.00
N MET A 97 0.24 -2.79 -8.78
CA MET A 97 0.82 -2.23 -9.99
C MET A 97 0.20 -0.86 -10.29
N LEU A 98 1.03 0.07 -10.72
CA LEU A 98 0.60 1.34 -11.32
C LEU A 98 1.21 1.45 -12.73
N ALA A 99 0.40 1.81 -13.72
CA ALA A 99 0.84 2.05 -15.09
C ALA A 99 0.38 3.42 -15.59
N GLY A 100 1.17 4.02 -16.48
CA GLY A 100 0.87 5.31 -17.08
C GLY A 100 1.52 5.49 -18.45
N ALA A 101 0.93 6.36 -19.26
CA ALA A 101 1.43 6.72 -20.57
C ALA A 101 0.85 8.07 -21.02
N LYS A 102 1.42 8.65 -22.08
CA LYS A 102 0.79 9.72 -22.85
C LYS A 102 -0.35 9.19 -23.70
N SER A 103 -1.27 10.06 -24.09
CA SER A 103 -2.39 9.76 -24.99
C SER A 103 -1.93 9.42 -26.42
N ASP A 104 -0.74 9.87 -26.82
CA ASP A 104 -0.13 9.54 -28.11
C ASP A 104 0.06 8.02 -28.27
N PRO A 105 -0.57 7.37 -29.25
CA PRO A 105 -0.42 5.93 -29.50
C PRO A 105 1.01 5.50 -29.86
N SER A 106 1.85 6.42 -30.34
CA SER A 106 3.24 6.14 -30.66
C SER A 106 4.15 6.23 -29.44
N ALA A 107 3.66 6.83 -28.35
CA ALA A 107 4.44 6.98 -27.13
C ALA A 107 4.51 5.64 -26.37
N PRO A 108 5.65 5.34 -25.74
CA PRO A 108 5.75 4.24 -24.81
C PRO A 108 4.95 4.54 -23.54
N GLY A 109 4.63 3.47 -22.81
CA GLY A 109 4.12 3.54 -21.45
C GLY A 109 5.12 2.96 -20.46
N LYS A 110 4.91 3.23 -19.18
CA LYS A 110 5.66 2.61 -18.09
C LYS A 110 4.72 2.06 -17.04
N ALA A 111 5.20 1.06 -16.31
CA ALA A 111 4.56 0.57 -15.11
C ALA A 111 5.58 0.35 -14.00
N VAL A 112 5.09 0.26 -12.77
CA VAL A 112 5.89 -0.10 -11.61
C VAL A 112 5.20 -1.23 -10.86
N VAL A 113 5.99 -2.20 -10.43
CA VAL A 113 5.57 -3.35 -9.60
C VAL A 113 6.56 -3.57 -8.45
N ARG A 114 6.16 -4.32 -7.42
CA ARG A 114 7.05 -4.75 -6.34
C ARG A 114 7.28 -6.26 -6.36
N LEU A 115 8.55 -6.67 -6.26
CA LEU A 115 9.00 -8.07 -6.25
C LEU A 115 10.19 -8.23 -5.30
N GLY A 116 10.17 -9.21 -4.41
CA GLY A 116 11.25 -9.45 -3.45
C GLY A 116 11.58 -8.20 -2.62
N GLY A 117 10.57 -7.41 -2.24
CA GLY A 117 10.70 -6.16 -1.49
C GLY A 117 11.13 -4.92 -2.30
N LYS A 118 11.51 -5.05 -3.59
CA LYS A 118 12.01 -3.94 -4.43
C LYS A 118 11.03 -3.54 -5.51
N LEU A 119 11.07 -2.26 -5.90
CA LEU A 119 10.32 -1.74 -7.04
C LEU A 119 11.06 -2.02 -8.36
N TYR A 120 10.31 -2.38 -9.40
CA TYR A 120 10.83 -2.57 -10.75
C TYR A 120 10.06 -1.71 -11.73
N LEU A 121 10.79 -1.02 -12.60
CA LEU A 121 10.21 -0.26 -13.69
C LEU A 121 10.05 -1.18 -14.90
N LEU A 122 8.85 -1.18 -15.48
CA LEU A 122 8.50 -1.99 -16.65
C LEU A 122 8.10 -1.07 -17.79
N SER A 123 8.38 -1.50 -19.01
CA SER A 123 8.11 -0.72 -20.23
C SER A 123 7.01 -1.34 -21.07
N LEU A 124 6.14 -0.48 -21.60
CA LEU A 124 5.21 -0.79 -22.68
C LEU A 124 5.74 -0.12 -23.95
N ALA A 125 6.06 -0.91 -24.97
CA ALA A 125 6.74 -0.42 -26.18
C ALA A 125 5.98 0.68 -26.93
N SER A 126 4.65 0.53 -27.06
CA SER A 126 3.79 1.46 -27.81
C SER A 126 2.32 1.27 -27.46
N GLY A 127 1.46 2.15 -27.96
CA GLY A 127 0.00 2.11 -27.81
C GLY A 127 -0.56 3.19 -26.88
N GLY A 128 0.32 3.96 -26.23
CA GLY A 128 -0.04 5.07 -25.36
C GLY A 128 -1.03 4.68 -24.25
N LEU A 129 -1.78 5.67 -23.77
CA LEU A 129 -2.76 5.53 -22.71
C LEU A 129 -3.90 4.56 -23.07
N SER A 130 -4.25 4.47 -24.35
CA SER A 130 -5.29 3.54 -24.80
C SER A 130 -4.91 2.08 -24.56
N ALA A 131 -3.65 1.70 -24.82
CA ALA A 131 -3.14 0.36 -24.52
C ALA A 131 -3.05 0.10 -23.01
N VAL A 132 -2.64 1.10 -22.22
CA VAL A 132 -2.67 0.99 -20.75
C VAL A 132 -4.08 0.70 -20.25
N GLN A 133 -5.09 1.42 -20.78
CA GLN A 133 -6.48 1.24 -20.39
C GLN A 133 -7.04 -0.12 -20.85
N SER A 134 -6.86 -0.51 -22.11
CA SER A 134 -7.43 -1.75 -22.64
C SER A 134 -6.75 -3.03 -22.14
N GLY A 135 -5.55 -2.90 -21.57
CA GLY A 135 -4.73 -4.02 -21.13
C GLY A 135 -3.51 -4.17 -22.02
N ALA A 136 -2.36 -4.43 -21.40
CA ALA A 136 -1.08 -4.45 -22.07
C ALA A 136 -0.13 -5.45 -21.39
N THR A 137 0.93 -5.80 -22.10
CA THR A 137 2.09 -6.50 -21.53
C THR A 137 3.23 -5.52 -21.36
N TYR A 138 3.78 -5.49 -20.16
CA TYR A 138 4.91 -4.67 -19.76
C TYR A 138 6.11 -5.56 -19.56
N VAL A 139 7.26 -5.11 -20.04
CA VAL A 139 8.52 -5.87 -20.00
C VAL A 139 9.51 -5.11 -19.14
N GLY A 140 10.09 -5.80 -18.16
CA GLY A 140 11.27 -5.37 -17.43
C GLY A 140 12.33 -6.46 -17.48
N GLU A 141 13.50 -6.17 -16.92
CA GLU A 141 14.58 -7.15 -16.80
C GLU A 141 14.09 -8.39 -16.02
N GLY A 142 14.12 -9.56 -16.65
CA GLY A 142 13.76 -10.84 -16.05
C GLY A 142 12.27 -11.11 -15.79
N VAL A 143 11.38 -10.14 -16.02
CA VAL A 143 9.94 -10.25 -15.73
C VAL A 143 9.05 -9.67 -16.84
N LEU A 144 7.99 -10.40 -17.18
CA LEU A 144 6.88 -9.92 -17.99
C LEU A 144 5.63 -9.81 -17.12
N VAL A 145 4.93 -8.68 -17.22
CA VAL A 145 3.68 -8.45 -16.50
C VAL A 145 2.57 -8.11 -17.50
N THR A 146 1.52 -8.93 -17.54
CA THR A 146 0.37 -8.73 -18.42
C THR A 146 -0.86 -8.39 -17.61
N VAL A 147 -1.55 -7.31 -17.98
CA VAL A 147 -2.88 -6.98 -17.45
C VAL A 147 -3.93 -7.30 -18.51
N THR A 148 -4.92 -8.08 -18.14
CA THR A 148 -6.07 -8.41 -19.01
C THR A 148 -7.38 -7.97 -18.34
N PRO A 149 -7.84 -6.75 -18.62
CA PRO A 149 -9.14 -6.26 -18.18
C PRO A 149 -10.28 -7.00 -18.88
N ARG A 150 -11.37 -7.23 -18.14
CA ARG A 150 -12.67 -7.72 -18.64
C ARG A 150 -13.55 -6.54 -19.06
N ALA A 151 -14.79 -6.83 -19.47
CA ALA A 151 -15.78 -5.80 -19.75
C ALA A 151 -15.98 -4.86 -18.53
N GLN A 152 -16.24 -3.58 -18.80
CA GLN A 152 -16.39 -2.56 -17.77
C GLN A 152 -17.66 -2.77 -16.94
N THR A 153 -17.48 -2.72 -15.62
CA THR A 153 -18.52 -2.90 -14.62
C THR A 153 -18.45 -1.73 -13.62
N GLY A 154 -19.13 -0.63 -13.96
CA GLY A 154 -19.13 0.58 -13.15
C GLY A 154 -17.80 1.35 -13.24
N ALA A 155 -17.26 1.76 -12.08
CA ALA A 155 -16.07 2.61 -11.99
C ALA A 155 -14.74 1.87 -12.24
N PHE A 156 -14.76 0.55 -12.39
CA PHE A 156 -13.59 -0.29 -12.61
C PHE A 156 -13.88 -1.41 -13.63
N ARG A 157 -12.84 -2.08 -14.10
CA ARG A 157 -12.92 -3.36 -14.83
C ARG A 157 -12.39 -4.46 -13.94
N ASP A 158 -13.09 -5.60 -13.84
CA ASP A 158 -12.44 -6.80 -13.32
C ASP A 158 -11.26 -7.16 -14.24
N ALA A 159 -10.16 -7.66 -13.71
CA ALA A 159 -8.96 -7.93 -14.49
C ALA A 159 -8.14 -9.09 -13.92
N VAL A 160 -7.30 -9.66 -14.78
CA VAL A 160 -6.25 -10.62 -14.37
C VAL A 160 -4.90 -9.96 -14.57
N LEU A 161 -4.07 -9.97 -13.52
CA LEU A 161 -2.66 -9.58 -13.57
C LEU A 161 -1.82 -10.85 -13.57
N THR A 162 -1.04 -11.05 -14.63
CA THR A 162 -0.15 -12.21 -14.76
C THR A 162 1.29 -11.74 -14.70
N ALA A 163 2.08 -12.30 -13.79
CA ALA A 163 3.53 -12.13 -13.75
C ALA A 163 4.20 -13.41 -14.26
N GLN A 164 5.17 -13.27 -15.14
CA GLN A 164 5.89 -14.36 -15.77
C GLN A 164 7.41 -14.12 -15.73
N SER A 165 8.17 -15.15 -15.36
CA SER A 165 9.63 -15.14 -15.41
C SER A 165 10.16 -15.37 -16.82
N ALA A 166 11.42 -14.98 -17.08
CA ALA A 166 12.13 -15.34 -18.31
C ALA A 166 12.23 -16.87 -18.54
N THR A 167 12.11 -17.68 -17.49
CA THR A 167 12.12 -19.15 -17.55
C THR A 167 10.74 -19.76 -17.81
N GLY A 168 9.70 -18.94 -17.92
CA GLY A 168 8.33 -19.35 -18.27
C GLY A 168 7.43 -19.68 -17.07
N ALA A 169 7.92 -19.60 -15.83
CA ALA A 169 7.08 -19.72 -14.64
C ALA A 169 6.12 -18.53 -14.56
N SER A 170 4.86 -18.76 -14.22
CA SER A 170 3.86 -17.70 -14.16
C SER A 170 2.86 -17.87 -13.03
N ASN A 171 2.34 -16.75 -12.53
CA ASN A 171 1.23 -16.71 -11.59
C ASN A 171 0.24 -15.62 -12.01
N ALA A 172 -1.04 -15.84 -11.74
CA ALA A 172 -2.13 -14.96 -12.11
C ALA A 172 -2.95 -14.56 -10.89
N VAL A 173 -3.19 -13.26 -10.74
CA VAL A 173 -3.96 -12.67 -9.65
C VAL A 173 -5.22 -12.04 -10.25
N ASN A 174 -6.38 -12.33 -9.66
CA ASN A 174 -7.63 -11.64 -10.01
C ASN A 174 -7.74 -10.35 -9.22
N GLY A 175 -8.24 -9.30 -9.85
CA GLY A 175 -8.38 -8.00 -9.21
C GLY A 175 -9.18 -7.01 -10.05
N LYS A 176 -8.96 -5.74 -9.80
CA LYS A 176 -9.63 -4.62 -10.45
C LYS A 176 -8.61 -3.76 -11.17
N TRP A 177 -8.95 -3.34 -12.37
CA TRP A 177 -8.21 -2.36 -13.16
C TRP A 177 -8.99 -1.04 -13.12
N VAL A 178 -8.41 -0.06 -12.42
CA VAL A 178 -9.02 1.25 -12.18
C VAL A 178 -8.22 2.28 -12.95
N CYS A 179 -8.87 3.02 -13.84
CA CYS A 179 -8.21 4.01 -14.69
C CYS A 179 -8.72 5.42 -14.39
N SER A 180 -7.81 6.40 -14.49
CA SER A 180 -8.07 7.84 -14.36
C SER A 180 -7.93 8.55 -15.70
#